data_AF-A0A6B3B248-F1
#
_entry.id   AF-A0A6B3B248-F1
#
_cell.length_a   1.000
_cell.length_b   1.000
_cell.length_c   1.000
_cell.angle_alpha   90.00
_cell.angle_beta   90.00
_cell.angle_gamma   90.00
#
_symmetry.space_group_name_H-M   'P 1'
#
loop_
_entity.id
_entity.type
_entity.pdbx_description
1 polymer ?
#
loop_
_entity_poly.entity_id
_entity_poly.type
_entity_poly.pdbx_seq_one_letter_code
_entity_poly.pdbx_strand_id
1 'polypeptide(L)'
;MKRLVTLSFRNKDLPPFSAAFGARRRRVLDLPLIAWLTVIWVLLWSSLNWANLLTGAVVAVVVCLAFPLPKVDLGLRLHPWGILRLAGYLLYDMYTSGVKVTRQIHGRQPRQAAVIAVPLRCRSDLMLTATAVTVSNVPDGSVVEVRRATATVFLHVLDAGDPAELEAARRSVWRLEELTVRAFGTRDEIERVAAPPPRTPHTGRPPGDQEDGR
;
A
#
# COMPACT_ATOMS: atom_id res chain seq x y z
N MET A 1 -12.69 44.68 15.11
CA MET A 1 -12.98 43.53 16.00
C MET A 1 -12.85 42.25 15.19
N LYS A 2 -12.04 41.32 15.71
CA LYS A 2 -11.50 40.12 15.05
C LYS A 2 -12.58 39.03 14.86
N ARG A 3 -12.76 38.53 13.64
CA ARG A 3 -13.31 37.17 13.41
C ARG A 3 -12.17 36.24 13.02
N LEU A 4 -11.60 35.58 14.03
CA LEU A 4 -10.36 34.80 13.98
C LEU A 4 -10.57 33.31 13.70
N VAL A 5 -11.81 32.86 13.52
CA VAL A 5 -12.15 31.45 13.34
C VAL A 5 -13.24 31.35 12.28
N THR A 6 -12.91 30.74 11.14
CA THR A 6 -13.92 30.36 10.15
C THR A 6 -14.05 28.83 10.21
N LEU A 7 -15.03 28.36 10.99
CA LEU A 7 -15.39 26.95 11.07
C LEU A 7 -15.99 26.51 9.73
N SER A 8 -15.47 25.39 9.20
CA SER A 8 -15.78 24.79 7.90
C SER A 8 -17.19 24.18 7.80
N PHE A 9 -18.19 24.75 8.47
CA PHE A 9 -19.59 24.36 8.30
C PHE A 9 -20.29 25.13 7.16
N ARG A 10 -19.59 26.07 6.51
CA ARG A 10 -20.22 27.07 5.63
C ARG A 10 -19.57 27.29 4.27
N ASN A 11 -18.69 26.39 3.80
CA ASN A 11 -18.11 26.52 2.46
C ASN A 11 -18.06 25.17 1.73
N LYS A 12 -18.64 25.12 0.52
CA LYS A 12 -18.77 23.92 -0.32
C LYS A 12 -17.50 23.58 -1.11
N ASP A 13 -16.52 24.49 -1.15
CA ASP A 13 -15.26 24.33 -1.90
C ASP A 13 -14.11 23.74 -1.05
N LEU A 14 -14.41 23.24 0.15
CA LEU A 14 -13.44 22.62 1.05
C LEU A 14 -13.88 21.17 1.35
N PRO A 15 -12.94 20.20 1.37
CA PRO A 15 -13.27 18.83 1.73
C PRO A 15 -13.83 18.76 3.16
N PRO A 16 -14.74 17.81 3.45
CA PRO A 16 -15.31 17.67 4.78
C PRO A 16 -14.20 17.43 5.81
N PHE A 17 -14.27 18.13 6.96
CA PHE A 17 -13.34 18.05 8.10
C PHE A 17 -11.95 18.70 7.92
N SER A 18 -11.87 19.86 7.25
CA SER A 18 -10.66 20.68 7.20
C SER A 18 -10.83 21.99 7.99
N ALA A 19 -9.80 22.41 8.73
CA ALA A 19 -9.76 23.71 9.41
C ALA A 19 -8.70 24.60 8.76
N ALA A 20 -9.10 25.76 8.22
CA ALA A 20 -8.19 26.72 7.62
C ALA A 20 -7.77 27.77 8.64
N PHE A 21 -6.46 27.93 8.86
CA PHE A 21 -5.91 28.93 9.78
C PHE A 21 -4.94 29.86 9.04
N GLY A 22 -5.16 31.19 9.11
CA GLY A 22 -4.16 32.21 8.75
C GLY A 22 -4.41 33.06 7.50
N ALA A 23 -4.23 34.37 7.64
CA ALA A 23 -4.64 35.45 6.73
C ALA A 23 -3.71 35.76 5.53
N ARG A 24 -2.74 34.90 5.16
CA ARG A 24 -1.86 35.18 4.00
C ARG A 24 -1.34 33.96 3.22
N ARG A 25 -1.36 32.76 3.80
CA ARG A 25 -1.19 31.47 3.10
C ARG A 25 -2.20 30.50 3.69
N ARG A 26 -3.19 30.06 2.89
CA ARG A 26 -4.14 29.01 3.28
C ARG A 26 -3.38 27.71 3.58
N ARG A 27 -2.98 27.51 4.83
CA ARG A 27 -2.53 26.20 5.32
C ARG A 27 -3.78 25.42 5.73
N VAL A 28 -4.01 24.31 5.04
CA VAL A 28 -5.09 23.37 5.33
C VAL A 28 -4.51 22.40 6.35
N LEU A 29 -5.06 22.39 7.57
CA LEU A 29 -4.69 21.41 8.59
C LEU A 29 -5.63 20.22 8.43
N ASP A 30 -5.06 19.06 8.09
CA ASP A 30 -5.81 17.81 7.99
C ASP A 30 -6.05 17.27 9.41
N LEU A 31 -7.26 17.51 9.93
CA LEU A 31 -7.69 17.01 11.24
C LEU A 31 -7.47 15.49 11.41
N PRO A 32 -7.67 14.63 10.38
CA PRO A 32 -7.34 13.21 10.48
C PRO A 32 -5.86 12.94 10.72
N LEU A 33 -4.97 13.69 10.08
CA LEU A 33 -3.52 13.54 10.25
C LEU A 33 -3.08 13.94 11.65
N ILE A 34 -3.62 15.05 12.16
CA ILE A 34 -3.34 15.53 13.53
C ILE A 34 -3.86 14.52 14.56
N ALA A 35 -5.08 14.01 14.38
CA ALA A 35 -5.65 12.99 15.25
C ALA A 35 -4.78 11.72 15.23
N TRP A 36 -4.34 11.28 14.04
CA TRP A 36 -3.47 10.11 13.90
C TRP A 36 -2.10 10.30 14.56
N LEU A 37 -1.45 11.45 14.36
CA LEU A 37 -0.19 11.77 15.05
C LEU A 37 -0.37 11.79 16.58
N THR A 38 -1.50 12.33 17.04
CA THR A 38 -1.82 12.37 18.48
C THR A 38 -2.02 10.95 19.03
N VAL A 39 -2.66 10.06 18.28
CA VAL A 39 -2.79 8.64 18.64
C VAL A 39 -1.42 7.98 18.73
N ILE A 40 -0.56 8.14 17.72
CA ILE A 40 0.81 7.61 17.74
C ILE A 40 1.58 8.13 18.96
N TRP A 41 1.47 9.42 19.25
CA TRP A 41 2.09 10.05 20.42
C TRP A 41 1.63 9.41 21.74
N VAL A 42 0.33 9.20 21.89
CA VAL A 42 -0.23 8.56 23.08
C VAL A 42 0.23 7.11 23.21
N LEU A 43 0.27 6.36 22.10
CA LEU A 43 0.79 4.98 22.09
C LEU A 43 2.28 4.92 22.48
N LEU A 44 3.07 5.91 22.06
CA LEU A 44 4.50 5.98 22.38
C LEU A 44 4.75 6.08 23.90
N TRP A 45 3.92 6.85 24.59
CA TRP A 45 4.05 7.04 26.05
C TRP A 45 3.19 6.08 26.88
N SER A 46 2.27 5.33 26.24
CA SER A 46 1.33 4.39 26.87
C SER A 46 0.53 4.97 28.07
N SER A 47 0.51 6.30 28.23
CA SER A 47 -0.14 7.00 29.34
C SER A 47 -1.35 7.80 28.83
N LEU A 48 -2.56 7.31 29.10
CA LEU A 48 -3.81 7.99 28.78
C LEU A 48 -4.15 9.02 29.86
N ASN A 49 -3.49 10.17 29.80
CA ASN A 49 -3.83 11.34 30.63
C ASN A 49 -4.15 12.53 29.72
N TRP A 50 -5.11 13.38 30.12
CA TRP A 50 -5.48 14.61 29.43
C TRP A 50 -4.27 15.51 29.13
N ALA A 51 -3.30 15.57 30.04
CA ALA A 51 -2.05 16.28 29.83
C ALA A 51 -1.25 15.73 28.63
N ASN A 52 -1.16 14.40 28.51
CA ASN A 52 -0.43 13.74 27.42
C ASN A 52 -1.16 13.87 26.08
N LEU A 53 -2.50 13.87 26.11
CA LEU A 53 -3.31 14.11 24.91
C LEU A 53 -3.11 15.54 24.40
N LEU A 54 -3.07 16.53 25.31
CA LEU A 54 -2.86 17.93 24.96
C LEU A 54 -1.45 18.17 24.43
N THR A 55 -0.42 17.61 25.07
CA THR A 55 0.96 17.70 24.55
C THR A 55 1.09 17.02 23.20
N GLY A 56 0.48 15.84 23.01
CA GLY A 56 0.43 15.15 21.73
C GLY A 56 -0.23 15.98 20.63
N ALA A 57 -1.36 16.63 20.93
CA ALA A 57 -2.03 17.52 19.98
C ALA A 57 -1.17 18.74 19.62
N VAL A 58 -0.51 19.37 20.60
CA VAL A 58 0.41 20.50 20.37
C VAL A 58 1.59 20.06 19.50
N VAL A 59 2.22 18.93 19.82
CA VAL A 59 3.32 18.38 19.03
C VAL A 59 2.86 18.05 17.62
N ALA A 60 1.70 17.41 17.44
CA ALA A 60 1.14 17.10 16.14
C ALA A 60 0.92 18.35 15.28
N VAL A 61 0.39 19.43 15.88
CA VAL A 61 0.25 20.73 15.21
C VAL A 61 1.59 21.32 14.83
N VAL A 62 2.58 21.31 15.75
CA VAL A 62 3.93 21.81 15.48
C VAL A 62 4.60 21.04 14.34
N VAL A 63 4.48 19.70 14.33
CA VAL A 63 5.01 18.84 13.26
C VAL A 63 4.33 19.16 11.93
N CYS A 64 3.01 19.27 11.88
CA CYS A 64 2.29 19.65 10.66
C CYS A 64 2.65 21.06 10.17
N LEU A 65 3.04 21.97 11.07
CA LEU A 65 3.51 23.31 10.71
C LEU A 65 4.96 23.33 10.22
N ALA A 66 5.83 22.51 10.81
CA ALA A 66 7.23 22.37 10.45
C ALA A 66 7.42 21.61 9.13
N PHE A 67 6.63 20.56 8.92
CA PHE A 67 6.60 19.72 7.72
C PHE A 67 5.25 19.87 7.02
N PRO A 68 5.04 20.93 6.22
CA PRO A 68 3.84 21.07 5.42
C PRO A 68 3.88 20.01 4.31
N LEU A 69 3.32 18.83 4.58
CA LEU A 69 3.14 17.83 3.54
C LEU A 69 2.27 18.44 2.42
N PRO A 70 2.71 18.35 1.15
CA PRO A 70 1.84 18.68 0.02
C PRO A 70 0.53 17.92 0.18
N LYS A 71 -0.58 18.58 -0.15
CA LYS A 71 -1.93 18.00 -0.06
C LYS A 71 -1.95 16.70 -0.84
N VAL A 72 -1.88 15.57 -0.14
CA VAL A 72 -2.15 14.28 -0.75
C VAL A 72 -3.65 14.15 -0.67
N ASP A 73 -4.35 14.38 -1.79
CA ASP A 73 -5.73 13.91 -1.92
C ASP A 73 -5.66 12.39 -1.85
N LEU A 74 -5.73 11.88 -0.61
CA LEU A 74 -5.50 10.48 -0.31
C LEU A 74 -6.54 9.60 -1.03
N GLY A 75 -7.66 10.16 -1.52
CA GLY A 75 -8.70 9.41 -2.25
C GLY A 75 -9.19 8.18 -1.50
N LEU A 76 -8.86 8.07 -0.21
CA LEU A 76 -8.75 6.82 0.50
C LEU A 76 -10.10 6.56 1.11
N ARG A 77 -10.77 5.54 0.61
CA ARG A 77 -12.02 5.08 1.22
C ARG A 77 -11.64 3.92 2.12
N LEU A 78 -11.50 4.21 3.40
CA LEU A 78 -11.28 3.20 4.42
C LEU A 78 -12.53 2.33 4.51
N HIS A 79 -12.42 1.08 4.09
CA HIS A 79 -13.47 0.08 4.26
C HIS A 79 -13.05 -0.85 5.41
N PRO A 80 -13.62 -0.70 6.62
CA PRO A 80 -13.19 -1.47 7.80
C PRO A 80 -13.21 -2.98 7.57
N TRP A 81 -14.21 -3.46 6.83
CA TRP A 81 -14.33 -4.87 6.46
C TRP A 81 -13.22 -5.35 5.51
N GLY A 82 -12.84 -4.52 4.53
CA GLY A 82 -11.74 -4.82 3.62
C GLY A 82 -10.40 -4.84 4.34
N ILE A 83 -10.19 -3.88 5.26
CA ILE A 83 -8.99 -3.82 6.11
C ILE A 83 -8.89 -5.08 6.99
N LEU A 84 -9.98 -5.48 7.63
CA LEU A 84 -9.99 -6.67 8.48
C LEU A 84 -9.70 -7.95 7.68
N ARG A 85 -10.25 -8.06 6.47
CA ARG A 85 -9.99 -9.20 5.57
C ARG A 85 -8.54 -9.21 5.08
N LEU A 86 -7.98 -8.06 4.73
CA LEU A 86 -6.58 -7.93 4.34
C LEU A 86 -5.65 -8.31 5.50
N ALA A 87 -5.90 -7.79 6.70
CA ALA A 87 -5.13 -8.10 7.89
C ALA A 87 -5.20 -9.59 8.24
N GLY A 88 -6.41 -10.18 8.22
CA GLY A 88 -6.58 -11.61 8.46
C GLY A 88 -5.86 -12.48 7.43
N TYR A 89 -5.91 -12.10 6.15
CA TYR A 89 -5.17 -12.81 5.09
C TYR A 89 -3.67 -12.70 5.30
N LEU A 90 -3.14 -11.51 5.57
CA LEU A 90 -1.71 -11.30 5.81
C LEU A 90 -1.21 -12.10 7.01
N LEU A 91 -1.96 -12.11 8.13
CA LEU A 91 -1.60 -12.89 9.31
C LEU A 91 -1.60 -14.39 9.02
N TYR A 92 -2.60 -14.88 8.29
CA TYR A 92 -2.67 -16.29 7.88
C TYR A 92 -1.53 -16.66 6.94
N ASP A 93 -1.26 -15.83 5.95
CA ASP A 93 -0.23 -16.06 4.95
C ASP A 93 1.18 -16.00 5.56
N MET A 94 1.41 -15.05 6.48
CA MET A 94 2.64 -14.95 7.27
C MET A 94 2.85 -16.21 8.13
N TYR A 95 1.81 -16.68 8.82
CA TYR A 95 1.88 -17.88 9.65
C TYR A 95 2.15 -19.14 8.81
N THR A 96 1.39 -19.36 7.74
CA THR A 96 1.55 -20.54 6.87
C THR A 96 2.89 -20.54 6.15
N SER A 97 3.36 -19.38 5.71
CA SER A 97 4.70 -19.21 5.12
C SER A 97 5.80 -19.50 6.14
N GLY A 98 5.67 -19.03 7.39
CA GLY A 98 6.61 -19.38 8.46
C GLY A 98 6.70 -20.90 8.70
N VAL A 99 5.57 -21.60 8.65
CA VAL A 99 5.54 -23.07 8.75
C VAL A 99 6.20 -23.73 7.53
N LYS A 100 5.92 -23.25 6.30
CA LYS A 100 6.57 -23.73 5.07
C LYS A 100 8.08 -23.58 5.17
N VAL A 101 8.58 -22.41 5.54
CA VAL A 101 10.01 -22.12 5.70
C VAL A 101 10.63 -23.04 6.76
N THR A 102 9.97 -23.24 7.90
CA THR A 102 10.46 -24.15 8.96
C THR A 102 10.60 -25.60 8.46
N ARG A 103 9.61 -26.09 7.70
CA ARG A 103 9.65 -27.43 7.08
C ARG A 103 10.73 -27.52 6.00
N GLN A 104 10.93 -26.44 5.27
CA GLN A 104 11.92 -26.32 4.21
C GLN A 104 13.36 -26.28 4.72
N ILE A 105 13.63 -25.71 5.90
CA ILE A 105 14.96 -25.78 6.54
C ILE A 105 15.40 -27.24 6.78
N HIS A 106 14.43 -28.15 6.99
CA HIS A 106 14.70 -29.57 7.16
C HIS A 106 14.88 -30.34 5.83
N GLY A 107 14.55 -29.74 4.68
CA GLY A 107 14.65 -30.36 3.35
C GLY A 107 15.87 -29.87 2.57
N ARG A 108 16.75 -30.79 2.15
CA ARG A 108 17.95 -30.50 1.33
C ARG A 108 17.63 -30.45 -0.18
N GLN A 109 16.67 -29.63 -0.61
CA GLN A 109 16.39 -29.48 -2.04
C GLN A 109 17.07 -28.23 -2.62
N PRO A 110 17.85 -28.35 -3.71
CA PRO A 110 18.43 -27.21 -4.42
C PRO A 110 17.32 -26.43 -5.11
N ARG A 111 17.24 -25.12 -4.84
CA ARG A 111 16.21 -24.25 -5.42
C ARG A 111 16.79 -23.31 -6.44
N GLN A 112 16.05 -23.13 -7.51
CA GLN A 112 16.34 -22.14 -8.54
C GLN A 112 15.52 -20.91 -8.23
N ALA A 113 16.17 -19.79 -7.98
CA ALA A 113 15.48 -18.53 -7.80
C ALA A 113 15.20 -17.89 -9.16
N ALA A 114 14.02 -17.30 -9.34
CA ALA A 114 13.66 -16.58 -10.56
C ALA A 114 13.01 -15.23 -10.24
N VAL A 115 13.18 -14.27 -11.15
CA VAL A 115 12.51 -12.98 -11.09
C VAL A 115 11.33 -13.00 -12.05
N ILE A 116 10.15 -12.67 -11.56
CA ILE A 116 8.92 -12.59 -12.35
C ILE A 116 8.38 -11.17 -12.40
N ALA A 117 7.95 -10.76 -13.59
CA ALA A 117 7.18 -9.53 -13.76
C ALA A 117 5.68 -9.83 -13.59
N VAL A 118 5.03 -9.13 -12.68
CA VAL A 118 3.59 -9.23 -12.43
C VAL A 118 2.94 -7.87 -12.71
N PRO A 119 2.17 -7.74 -13.80
CA PRO A 119 1.40 -6.52 -14.06
C PRO A 119 0.23 -6.43 -13.07
N LEU A 120 0.10 -5.25 -12.47
CA LEU A 120 -0.99 -4.85 -11.60
C LEU A 120 -2.12 -4.17 -12.41
N ARG A 121 -3.33 -4.24 -11.88
CA ARG A 121 -4.56 -3.60 -12.37
C ARG A 121 -4.70 -2.18 -11.81
N CYS A 122 -4.17 -1.91 -10.61
CA CYS A 122 -4.20 -0.62 -9.97
C CYS A 122 -3.22 0.36 -10.65
N ARG A 123 -3.67 1.61 -10.85
CA ARG A 123 -2.90 2.68 -11.54
C ARG A 123 -2.69 3.92 -10.68
N SER A 124 -3.37 4.01 -9.54
CA SER A 124 -3.13 5.06 -8.56
C SER A 124 -1.81 4.81 -7.85
N ASP A 125 -0.99 5.85 -7.73
CA ASP A 125 0.28 5.80 -7.00
C ASP A 125 0.11 5.32 -5.56
N LEU A 126 -1.01 5.67 -4.93
CA LEU A 126 -1.29 5.25 -3.56
C LEU A 126 -1.61 3.76 -3.51
N MET A 127 -2.51 3.28 -4.37
CA MET A 127 -2.85 1.85 -4.41
C MET A 127 -1.65 1.00 -4.81
N LEU A 128 -0.87 1.46 -5.77
CA LEU A 128 0.34 0.77 -6.21
C LEU A 128 1.37 0.69 -5.07
N THR A 129 1.54 1.78 -4.31
CA THR A 129 2.40 1.78 -3.11
C THR A 129 1.84 0.86 -2.02
N ALA A 130 0.54 0.92 -1.74
CA ALA A 130 -0.11 0.09 -0.73
C ALA A 130 0.02 -1.40 -1.09
N THR A 131 -0.26 -1.77 -2.35
CA THR A 131 -0.10 -3.13 -2.85
C THR A 131 1.36 -3.56 -2.77
N ALA A 132 2.32 -2.71 -3.14
CA ALA A 132 3.74 -3.04 -2.99
C ALA A 132 4.13 -3.32 -1.53
N VAL A 133 3.69 -2.50 -0.57
CA VAL A 133 3.93 -2.72 0.86
C VAL A 133 3.27 -4.02 1.34
N THR A 134 2.03 -4.28 0.92
CA THR A 134 1.31 -5.51 1.26
C THR A 134 2.02 -6.75 0.68
N VAL A 135 2.42 -6.72 -0.58
CA VAL A 135 3.17 -7.81 -1.22
C VAL A 135 4.52 -8.02 -0.56
N SER A 136 5.21 -6.95 -0.15
CA SER A 136 6.47 -7.04 0.59
C SER A 136 6.34 -7.65 1.99
N ASN A 137 5.12 -7.72 2.55
CA ASN A 137 4.88 -8.40 3.82
C ASN A 137 4.66 -9.92 3.63
N VAL A 138 4.51 -10.38 2.40
CA VAL A 138 4.36 -11.81 2.10
C VAL A 138 5.73 -12.46 1.94
N PRO A 139 6.09 -13.47 2.77
CA PRO A 139 7.45 -14.02 2.78
C PRO A 139 7.79 -14.83 1.52
N ASP A 140 6.80 -15.31 0.77
CA ASP A 140 6.97 -16.28 -0.33
C ASP A 140 7.75 -15.70 -1.54
N GLY A 141 7.91 -14.37 -1.62
CA GLY A 141 8.74 -13.73 -2.64
C GLY A 141 9.11 -12.29 -2.28
N SER A 142 10.40 -11.97 -2.37
CA SER A 142 10.89 -10.61 -2.08
C SER A 142 10.58 -9.69 -3.25
N VAL A 143 9.99 -8.52 -2.98
CA VAL A 143 9.76 -7.50 -4.01
C VAL A 143 11.10 -6.84 -4.35
N VAL A 144 11.53 -6.94 -5.60
CA VAL A 144 12.81 -6.36 -6.07
C VAL A 144 12.61 -4.94 -6.57
N GLU A 145 11.62 -4.73 -7.43
CA GLU A 145 11.38 -3.45 -8.07
C GLU A 145 9.88 -3.25 -8.33
N VAL A 146 9.44 -2.00 -8.21
CA VAL A 146 8.09 -1.60 -8.55
C VAL A 146 8.15 -0.49 -9.60
N ARG A 147 7.70 -0.80 -10.81
CA ARG A 147 7.67 0.14 -11.93
C ARG A 147 6.31 0.82 -12.00
N ARG A 148 6.26 2.09 -11.56
CA ARG A 148 5.02 2.90 -11.54
C ARG A 148 4.44 3.15 -12.93
N ALA A 149 5.29 3.46 -13.92
CA ALA A 149 4.86 3.79 -15.29
C ALA A 149 4.05 2.66 -15.96
N THR A 150 4.43 1.40 -15.71
CA THR A 150 3.75 0.23 -16.29
C THR A 150 2.82 -0.47 -15.29
N ALA A 151 2.79 -0.03 -14.03
CA ALA A 151 2.16 -0.72 -12.91
C ALA A 151 2.61 -2.19 -12.83
N THR A 152 3.92 -2.44 -12.81
CA THR A 152 4.48 -3.80 -12.79
C THR A 152 5.34 -3.99 -11.56
N VAL A 153 5.10 -5.07 -10.82
CA VAL A 153 5.92 -5.48 -9.68
C VAL A 153 6.81 -6.62 -10.11
N PHE A 154 8.11 -6.49 -9.86
CA PHE A 154 9.10 -7.54 -10.06
C PHE A 154 9.31 -8.27 -8.75
N LEU A 155 8.95 -9.55 -8.70
CA LEU A 155 9.10 -10.39 -7.52
C LEU A 155 10.22 -11.40 -7.75
N HIS A 156 11.04 -11.59 -6.72
CA HIS A 156 12.01 -12.67 -6.63
C HIS A 156 11.38 -13.84 -5.90
N VAL A 157 11.15 -14.93 -6.63
CA VAL A 157 10.60 -16.18 -6.09
C VAL A 157 11.75 -17.11 -5.75
N LEU A 158 11.73 -17.65 -4.54
CA LEU A 158 12.78 -18.55 -4.03
C LEU A 158 12.72 -19.95 -4.64
N ASP A 159 11.56 -20.37 -5.14
CA ASP A 159 11.33 -21.68 -5.76
C ASP A 159 10.72 -21.49 -7.15
N ALA A 160 11.56 -21.61 -8.18
CA ALA A 160 11.18 -21.47 -9.58
C ALA A 160 11.33 -22.78 -10.36
N GLY A 161 11.37 -23.92 -9.66
CA GLY A 161 11.53 -25.23 -10.27
C GLY A 161 10.32 -25.68 -11.10
N ASP A 162 9.13 -25.15 -10.81
CA ASP A 162 7.88 -25.53 -11.49
C ASP A 162 7.13 -24.29 -12.03
N PRO A 163 6.73 -24.26 -13.32
CA PRO A 163 5.85 -23.21 -13.85
C PRO A 163 4.54 -23.04 -13.07
N ALA A 164 4.04 -24.08 -12.39
CA ALA A 164 2.84 -23.98 -11.57
C ALA A 164 3.04 -23.12 -10.30
N GLU A 165 4.23 -23.14 -9.71
CA GLU A 165 4.60 -22.29 -8.55
C GLU A 165 4.70 -20.83 -8.97
N LEU A 166 5.23 -20.59 -10.17
CA LEU A 166 5.30 -19.27 -10.78
C LEU A 166 3.90 -18.66 -10.98
N GLU A 167 2.94 -19.45 -11.44
CA GLU A 167 1.54 -19.03 -11.57
C GLU A 167 0.82 -18.91 -10.22
N ALA A 168 1.20 -19.71 -9.22
CA ALA A 168 0.70 -19.54 -7.85
C ALA A 168 1.15 -18.20 -7.25
N ALA A 169 2.41 -17.82 -7.43
CA ALA A 169 2.96 -16.54 -7.00
C ALA A 169 2.21 -15.36 -7.67
N ARG A 170 2.00 -15.42 -9.00
CA ARG A 170 1.20 -14.42 -9.73
C ARG A 170 -0.21 -14.27 -9.16
N ARG A 171 -0.91 -15.38 -8.93
CA ARG A 171 -2.26 -15.38 -8.35
C ARG A 171 -2.29 -14.81 -6.93
N SER A 172 -1.27 -15.08 -6.12
CA SER A 172 -1.15 -14.51 -4.77
C SER A 172 -1.05 -12.98 -4.82
N VAL A 173 -0.20 -12.44 -5.71
CA VAL A 173 -0.04 -10.99 -5.91
C VAL A 173 -1.36 -10.34 -6.36
N TRP A 174 -2.06 -10.92 -7.34
CA TRP A 174 -3.37 -10.38 -7.76
C TRP A 174 -4.43 -10.46 -6.67
N ARG A 175 -4.38 -11.47 -5.80
CA ARG A 175 -5.29 -11.56 -4.65
C ARG A 175 -4.97 -10.48 -3.61
N LEU A 176 -3.70 -10.23 -3.31
CA LEU A 176 -3.28 -9.15 -2.42
C LEU A 176 -3.65 -7.78 -2.97
N GLU A 177 -3.49 -7.58 -4.27
CA GLU A 177 -3.97 -6.39 -4.97
C GLU A 177 -5.48 -6.20 -4.75
N GLU A 178 -6.30 -7.23 -4.99
CA GLU A 178 -7.76 -7.18 -4.78
C GLU A 178 -8.12 -6.87 -3.33
N LEU A 179 -7.46 -7.49 -2.36
CA LEU A 179 -7.70 -7.23 -0.94
C LEU A 179 -7.30 -5.80 -0.55
N THR A 180 -6.17 -5.32 -1.06
CA THR A 180 -5.67 -3.96 -0.80
C THR A 180 -6.61 -2.91 -1.38
N VAL A 181 -7.03 -3.08 -2.63
CA VAL A 181 -7.96 -2.17 -3.29
C VAL A 181 -9.34 -2.22 -2.66
N ARG A 182 -9.81 -3.38 -2.17
CA ARG A 182 -11.04 -3.44 -1.38
C ARG A 182 -10.93 -2.78 -0.01
N ALA A 183 -9.74 -2.73 0.58
CA ALA A 183 -9.51 -2.10 1.88
C ALA A 183 -9.43 -0.57 1.80
N PHE A 184 -8.78 -0.05 0.75
CA PHE A 184 -8.38 1.36 0.67
C PHE A 184 -8.84 2.10 -0.59
N GLY A 185 -9.24 1.36 -1.63
CA GLY A 185 -9.51 1.89 -2.96
C GLY A 185 -10.86 2.59 -3.10
N THR A 186 -10.93 3.45 -4.11
CA THR A 186 -12.15 4.07 -4.62
C THR A 186 -13.02 3.05 -5.38
N ARG A 187 -14.30 3.37 -5.61
CA ARG A 187 -15.22 2.47 -6.35
C ARG A 187 -14.66 2.13 -7.74
N ASP A 188 -14.10 3.11 -8.43
CA ASP A 188 -13.51 2.95 -9.76
C ASP A 188 -12.27 2.03 -9.74
N GLU A 189 -11.52 2.01 -8.64
CA GLU A 189 -10.40 1.07 -8.47
C GLU A 189 -10.89 -0.35 -8.18
N ILE A 190 -11.94 -0.50 -7.36
CA ILE A 190 -12.56 -1.79 -7.08
C ILE A 190 -13.10 -2.42 -8.36
N GLU A 191 -13.74 -1.64 -9.22
CA GLU A 191 -14.24 -2.10 -10.52
C GLU A 191 -13.10 -2.50 -11.46
N ARG A 192 -12.00 -1.73 -11.49
CA ARG A 192 -10.81 -2.08 -12.27
C ARG A 192 -10.15 -3.38 -11.82
N VAL A 193 -10.07 -3.63 -10.52
CA VAL A 193 -9.48 -4.89 -10.03
C VAL A 193 -10.40 -6.09 -10.22
N ALA A 194 -11.72 -5.87 -10.35
CA ALA A 194 -12.68 -6.91 -10.72
C ALA A 194 -12.54 -7.39 -12.18
N ALA A 195 -11.87 -6.62 -13.04
CA ALA A 195 -11.56 -7.02 -14.40
C ALA A 195 -10.53 -8.18 -14.45
N PRO A 196 -10.50 -8.97 -15.55
CA PRO A 196 -9.53 -10.06 -15.71
C PRO A 196 -8.07 -9.57 -15.59
N PRO A 197 -7.14 -10.42 -15.10
CA PRO A 197 -5.74 -10.05 -14.96
C PRO A 197 -5.15 -9.52 -16.27
N PRO A 198 -4.34 -8.45 -16.22
CA PRO A 198 -3.63 -7.95 -17.38
C PRO A 198 -2.67 -9.04 -17.88
N ARG A 199 -2.59 -9.19 -19.20
CA ARG A 199 -1.66 -10.15 -19.83
C ARG A 199 -0.24 -9.78 -19.41
N THR A 200 0.48 -10.75 -18.84
CA THR A 200 1.93 -10.64 -18.59
C THR A 200 2.61 -10.32 -19.92
N PRO A 201 3.38 -9.23 -20.03
CA PRO A 201 4.25 -9.04 -21.18
C PRO A 201 5.13 -10.27 -21.29
N HIS A 202 5.04 -11.00 -22.39
CA HIS A 202 5.97 -12.09 -22.66
C HIS A 202 7.37 -11.46 -22.76
N THR A 203 8.16 -11.57 -21.70
CA THR A 203 9.63 -11.45 -21.81
C THR A 203 10.15 -12.73 -22.45
N GLY A 204 9.63 -13.05 -23.64
CA GLY A 204 10.31 -13.94 -24.56
C GLY A 204 11.42 -13.11 -25.18
N ARG A 205 12.65 -13.60 -25.08
CA ARG A 205 13.70 -13.19 -26.02
C ARG A 205 13.07 -13.25 -27.43
N PRO A 206 13.16 -12.20 -28.27
CA PRO A 206 12.80 -12.36 -29.67
C PRO A 206 13.56 -13.61 -30.17
N PRO A 207 12.92 -14.54 -30.91
CA PRO A 207 13.62 -15.69 -31.44
C PRO A 207 14.84 -15.15 -32.18
N GLY A 208 16.02 -15.37 -31.58
CA GLY A 208 17.27 -14.94 -32.15
C GLY A 208 17.36 -15.62 -33.50
N ASP A 209 17.59 -14.80 -34.51
CA ASP A 209 17.75 -15.18 -35.90
C ASP A 209 18.60 -16.46 -35.96
N GLN A 210 17.94 -17.58 -36.27
CA GLN A 210 18.64 -18.72 -36.84
C GLN A 210 19.15 -18.24 -38.19
N GLU A 211 20.38 -17.75 -38.20
CA GLU A 211 21.20 -17.68 -39.41
C GLU A 211 21.27 -19.10 -39.99
N ASP A 212 20.33 -19.38 -40.87
CA ASP A 212 20.42 -20.41 -41.90
C ASP A 212 21.54 -19.99 -42.87
N GLY A 213 22.77 -20.28 -42.46
CA GLY A 213 24.00 -20.09 -43.23
C GLY A 213 24.55 -21.44 -43.68
N ARG A 214 24.22 -21.78 -44.92
CA ARG A 214 24.73 -22.90 -45.73
C ARG A 214 26.24 -23.11 -45.67
#